data_AF-A0A7H2YSI7-F1
#
_entry.id   AF-A0A7H2YSI7-F1
#
_cell.length_a   1.000
_cell.length_b   1.000
_cell.length_c   1.000
_cell.angle_alpha   90.00
_cell.angle_beta   90.00
_cell.angle_gamma   90.00
#
_symmetry.space_group_name_H-M   'P 1'
#
loop_
_entity.id
_entity.type
_entity.pdbx_description
1 polymer ?
#
loop_
_entity_poly.entity_id
_entity_poly.type
_entity_poly.pdbx_seq_one_letter_code
_entity_poly.pdbx_strand_id
1 'polypeptide(L)'
;MKRILISLIGLSLFNLAQAQDYPSYEDEKKYLQMLEKVYPRLSVIVHGKLILNSVENDIKSLSEKDKKPVCDMANAAITVDKIVMNTPVHEYYFESTNYLQNFITTDSAKILKAELQLTGYNCV
;
A
#
# COMPACT_ATOMS: atom_id res chain seq x y z
N MET A 1 30.68 26.84 -46.53
CA MET A 1 29.49 27.17 -45.72
C MET A 1 28.23 26.73 -46.46
N LYS A 2 27.72 25.52 -46.21
CA LYS A 2 26.37 25.09 -46.60
C LYS A 2 25.68 24.61 -45.33
N ARG A 3 24.58 25.28 -45.02
CA ARG A 3 23.93 25.28 -43.71
C ARG A 3 23.16 23.98 -43.47
N ILE A 4 23.33 23.50 -42.24
CA ILE A 4 22.62 22.42 -41.58
C ILE A 4 21.12 22.73 -41.62
N LEU A 5 20.34 21.90 -42.28
CA LEU A 5 18.89 22.09 -42.38
C LEU A 5 18.16 20.74 -42.39
N ILE A 6 18.56 19.81 -41.51
CA ILE A 6 17.78 18.60 -41.23
C ILE A 6 18.04 18.18 -39.77
N SER A 7 17.40 18.84 -38.79
CA SER A 7 17.21 18.28 -37.44
C SER A 7 16.13 19.04 -36.65
N LEU A 8 14.97 19.26 -37.27
CA LEU A 8 13.79 19.77 -36.55
C LEU A 8 12.61 18.79 -36.56
N ILE A 9 12.76 17.61 -37.17
CA ILE A 9 11.73 16.55 -37.17
C ILE A 9 12.01 15.49 -36.08
N GLY A 10 13.21 15.49 -35.49
CA GLY A 10 13.59 14.53 -34.44
C GLY A 10 13.11 14.88 -33.02
N LEU A 11 12.64 16.11 -32.77
CA LEU A 11 12.32 16.57 -31.41
C LEU A 11 10.81 16.54 -31.08
N SER A 12 9.94 16.35 -32.07
CA SER A 12 8.49 16.27 -31.82
C SER A 12 8.00 14.87 -31.47
N LEU A 13 8.79 13.83 -31.70
CA LEU A 13 8.41 12.44 -31.39
C LEU A 13 8.77 12.01 -29.95
N PHE A 14 9.65 12.74 -29.26
CA PHE A 14 10.00 12.42 -27.87
C PHE A 14 9.09 13.08 -26.82
N ASN A 15 8.27 14.07 -27.20
CA ASN A 15 7.27 14.67 -26.30
C ASN A 15 5.93 13.91 -26.28
N LEU A 16 5.82 12.79 -27.01
CA LEU A 16 4.64 11.91 -27.00
C LEU A 16 4.77 10.76 -25.99
N ALA A 17 5.91 10.65 -25.30
CA ALA A 17 6.03 9.76 -24.16
C ALA A 17 5.44 10.47 -22.93
N GLN A 18 4.22 10.04 -22.56
CA GLN A 18 3.51 10.33 -21.30
C GLN A 18 2.74 11.64 -21.23
N ALA A 19 1.79 11.87 -22.14
CA ALA A 19 0.52 12.38 -21.66
C ALA A 19 -0.10 11.25 -20.83
N GLN A 20 0.05 11.26 -19.50
CA GLN A 20 -0.71 10.34 -18.64
C GLN A 20 -2.19 10.48 -19.01
N ASP A 21 -2.84 9.36 -19.32
CA ASP A 21 -4.27 9.39 -19.56
C ASP A 21 -4.95 9.82 -18.24
N TYR A 22 -5.87 10.78 -18.32
CA TYR A 22 -6.57 11.22 -17.13
C TYR A 22 -7.68 10.22 -16.81
N PRO A 23 -7.91 9.89 -15.53
CA PRO A 23 -8.93 8.91 -15.17
C PRO A 23 -10.32 9.39 -15.62
N SER A 24 -11.13 8.46 -16.11
CA SER A 24 -12.56 8.71 -16.33
C SER A 24 -13.31 8.81 -15.00
N TYR A 25 -14.55 9.30 -15.03
CA TYR A 25 -15.43 9.29 -13.85
C TYR A 25 -15.61 7.88 -13.26
N GLU A 26 -15.71 6.85 -14.11
CA GLU A 26 -15.84 5.47 -13.64
C GLU A 26 -14.55 4.95 -13.01
N ASP A 27 -13.38 5.41 -13.46
CA ASP A 27 -12.10 5.07 -12.85
C ASP A 27 -11.92 5.73 -11.49
N GLU A 28 -12.25 7.03 -11.39
CA GLU A 28 -12.25 7.76 -10.13
C GLU A 28 -13.20 7.12 -9.12
N LYS A 29 -14.42 6.77 -9.55
CA LYS A 29 -15.40 6.09 -8.70
C LYS A 29 -14.89 4.75 -8.17
N LYS A 30 -14.26 3.91 -9.00
CA LYS A 30 -13.65 2.64 -8.56
C LYS A 30 -12.53 2.88 -7.54
N TYR A 31 -11.69 3.88 -7.79
CA TYR A 31 -10.61 4.24 -6.88
C TYR A 31 -11.15 4.71 -5.52
N LEU A 32 -12.17 5.58 -5.50
CA LEU A 32 -12.81 6.05 -4.27
C LEU A 32 -13.49 4.90 -3.50
N GLN A 33 -14.14 3.97 -4.19
CA GLN A 33 -14.73 2.76 -3.57
C GLN A 33 -13.67 1.82 -2.97
N MET A 34 -12.49 1.73 -3.58
CA MET A 34 -11.36 1.01 -2.99
C MET A 34 -10.91 1.71 -1.70
N LEU A 35 -10.71 3.03 -1.77
CA LEU A 35 -10.27 3.84 -0.64
C LEU A 35 -11.24 3.79 0.54
N GLU A 36 -12.55 3.82 0.29
CA GLU A 36 -13.58 3.66 1.33
C GLU A 36 -13.41 2.38 2.16
N LYS A 37 -12.94 1.29 1.53
CA LYS A 37 -12.68 0.01 2.20
C LYS A 37 -11.32 -0.03 2.91
N VAL A 38 -10.35 0.76 2.43
CA VAL A 38 -8.98 0.81 2.96
C VAL A 38 -8.87 1.77 4.15
N TYR A 39 -9.44 2.98 4.06
CA TYR A 39 -9.26 4.04 5.06
C TYR A 39 -9.56 3.60 6.50
N PRO A 40 -10.68 2.90 6.81
CA PRO A 40 -10.95 2.45 8.17
C PRO A 40 -9.91 1.48 8.74
N ARG A 41 -9.16 0.80 7.86
CA ARG A 41 -8.12 -0.17 8.25
C ARG A 41 -6.78 0.51 8.51
N LEU A 42 -6.52 1.66 7.90
CA LEU A 42 -5.27 2.39 8.11
C LEU A 42 -5.10 2.84 9.57
N SER A 43 -6.18 3.24 10.24
CA SER A 43 -6.12 3.61 11.66
C SER A 43 -5.71 2.43 12.55
N VAL A 44 -6.25 1.24 12.28
CA VAL A 44 -5.90 -0.01 12.97
C VAL A 44 -4.42 -0.35 12.74
N ILE A 45 -3.96 -0.20 11.50
CA ILE A 45 -2.56 -0.47 11.14
C ILE A 45 -1.62 0.48 11.86
N VAL A 46 -1.88 1.79 11.81
CA VAL A 46 -1.05 2.81 12.47
C VAL A 46 -1.02 2.57 13.98
N HIS A 47 -2.17 2.27 14.59
CA HIS A 47 -2.25 2.02 16.03
C HIS A 47 -1.42 0.81 16.46
N GLY A 48 -1.57 -0.33 15.78
CA GLY A 48 -0.77 -1.52 16.07
C GLY A 48 0.72 -1.29 15.83
N LYS A 49 1.10 -0.48 14.83
CA LYS A 49 2.50 -0.16 14.54
C LYS A 49 3.13 0.71 15.62
N LEU A 50 2.38 1.68 16.16
CA LEU A 50 2.84 2.49 17.29
C LEU A 50 3.11 1.64 18.54
N ILE A 51 2.22 0.68 18.82
CA ILE A 51 2.41 -0.29 19.92
C ILE A 51 3.66 -1.14 19.67
N LEU A 52 3.79 -1.72 18.48
CA LEU A 52 4.94 -2.56 18.16
C LEU A 52 6.27 -1.78 18.22
N ASN A 53 6.27 -0.52 17.75
CA ASN A 53 7.44 0.35 17.85
C ASN A 53 7.79 0.72 19.30
N SER A 54 6.81 0.77 20.21
CA SER A 54 7.06 1.08 21.64
C SER A 54 7.87 0.00 22.37
N VAL A 55 7.94 -1.21 21.78
CA VAL A 55 8.77 -2.33 22.24
C VAL A 55 9.88 -2.66 21.24
N GLU A 56 10.29 -1.70 20.41
CA GLU A 56 11.36 -1.86 19.39
C GLU A 56 11.13 -3.01 18.39
N ASN A 57 9.86 -3.36 18.16
CA ASN A 57 9.42 -4.54 17.41
C ASN A 57 9.78 -5.90 18.04
N ASP A 58 10.15 -5.95 19.33
CA ASP A 58 10.28 -7.20 20.07
C ASP A 58 8.90 -7.70 20.53
N ILE A 59 8.36 -8.64 19.75
CA ILE A 59 7.04 -9.25 19.97
C ILE A 59 6.96 -9.99 21.31
N LYS A 60 8.09 -10.51 21.82
CA LYS A 60 8.11 -11.20 23.12
C LYS A 60 7.94 -10.23 24.29
N SER A 61 8.28 -8.96 24.07
CA SER A 61 8.13 -7.88 25.05
C SER A 61 6.72 -7.25 25.04
N LEU A 62 5.82 -7.68 24.14
CA LEU A 62 4.43 -7.22 24.14
C LEU A 62 3.67 -7.70 25.38
N SER A 63 2.97 -6.77 26.03
CA SER A 63 2.02 -7.12 27.09
C SER A 63 0.79 -7.82 26.51
N GLU A 64 0.10 -8.65 27.31
CA GLU A 64 -1.07 -9.40 26.85
C GLU A 64 -2.17 -8.52 26.23
N LYS A 65 -2.40 -7.33 26.81
CA LYS A 65 -3.39 -6.37 26.28
C LYS A 65 -3.01 -5.78 24.91
N ASP A 66 -1.72 -5.75 24.59
CA ASP A 66 -1.17 -5.13 23.38
C ASP A 66 -1.07 -6.12 22.21
N LYS A 67 -1.07 -7.43 22.50
CA LYS A 67 -1.05 -8.49 21.47
C LYS A 67 -2.27 -8.43 20.54
N LYS A 68 -3.45 -8.09 21.07
CA LYS A 68 -4.67 -7.97 20.25
C LYS A 68 -4.58 -6.83 19.22
N PRO A 69 -4.29 -5.56 19.60
CA PRO A 69 -4.09 -4.49 18.62
C PRO A 69 -3.03 -4.80 17.54
N VAL A 70 -1.92 -5.45 17.92
CA VAL A 70 -0.87 -5.85 16.98
C VAL A 70 -1.36 -6.95 16.02
N CYS A 71 -2.14 -7.91 16.51
CA CYS A 71 -2.82 -8.91 15.68
C CYS A 71 -3.85 -8.28 14.74
N ASP A 72 -4.67 -7.34 15.23
CA ASP A 72 -5.66 -6.61 14.44
C ASP A 72 -4.97 -5.84 13.29
N MET A 73 -3.81 -5.22 13.56
CA MET A 73 -2.97 -4.60 12.51
C MET A 73 -2.54 -5.61 11.45
N ALA A 74 -2.06 -6.79 11.82
CA ALA A 74 -1.64 -7.82 10.86
C ALA A 74 -2.80 -8.24 9.95
N ASN A 75 -3.97 -8.48 10.54
CA ASN A 75 -5.19 -8.81 9.79
C ASN A 75 -5.65 -7.66 8.89
N ALA A 76 -5.56 -6.42 9.37
CA ALA A 76 -5.89 -5.24 8.60
C ALA A 76 -4.98 -5.09 7.37
N ALA A 77 -3.67 -5.28 7.53
CA ALA A 77 -2.70 -5.21 6.44
C ALA A 77 -2.98 -6.26 5.35
N ILE A 78 -3.19 -7.52 5.73
CA ILE A 78 -3.55 -8.60 4.79
C ILE A 78 -4.83 -8.24 4.03
N THR A 79 -5.81 -7.63 4.71
CA THR A 79 -7.06 -7.25 4.06
C THR A 79 -6.89 -6.07 3.12
N VAL A 80 -6.10 -5.06 3.49
CA VAL A 80 -5.79 -3.90 2.61
C VAL A 80 -5.11 -4.39 1.34
N ASP A 81 -4.09 -5.23 1.46
CA ASP A 81 -3.38 -5.78 0.30
C ASP A 81 -4.33 -6.58 -0.60
N LYS A 82 -5.19 -7.42 -0.02
CA LYS A 82 -6.23 -8.14 -0.79
C LYS A 82 -7.20 -7.19 -1.50
N ILE A 83 -7.62 -6.09 -0.87
CA ILE A 83 -8.52 -5.11 -1.50
C ILE A 83 -7.81 -4.47 -2.69
N VAL A 84 -6.56 -4.03 -2.50
CA VAL A 84 -5.77 -3.35 -3.51
C VAL A 84 -5.47 -4.27 -4.70
N MET A 85 -4.97 -5.48 -4.46
CA MET A 85 -4.64 -6.45 -5.52
C MET A 85 -5.86 -6.86 -6.36
N ASN A 86 -7.06 -6.84 -5.78
CA ASN A 86 -8.30 -7.22 -6.48
C ASN A 86 -9.07 -6.02 -7.05
N THR A 87 -8.55 -4.79 -6.91
CA THR A 87 -9.18 -3.59 -7.46
C THR A 87 -8.32 -3.02 -8.57
N PRO A 88 -8.60 -3.32 -9.85
CA PRO A 88 -7.88 -2.71 -10.96
C PRO A 88 -8.16 -1.20 -10.96
N VAL A 89 -7.11 -0.40 -10.82
CA VAL A 89 -7.17 1.07 -10.83
C VAL A 89 -6.51 1.61 -12.11
N HIS A 90 -6.88 2.82 -12.47
CA HIS A 90 -6.22 3.54 -13.57
C HIS A 90 -4.74 3.82 -13.25
N GLU A 91 -3.87 3.87 -14.27
CA GLU A 91 -2.42 4.08 -14.11
C GLU A 91 -2.07 5.36 -13.34
N TYR A 92 -2.92 6.38 -13.50
CA TYR A 92 -2.84 7.65 -12.76
C TYR A 92 -2.81 7.46 -11.22
N TYR A 93 -3.45 6.40 -10.71
CA TYR A 93 -3.51 6.09 -9.28
C TYR A 93 -2.51 5.02 -8.82
N PHE A 94 -1.60 4.57 -9.68
CA PHE A 94 -0.67 3.48 -9.34
C PHE A 94 0.26 3.84 -8.18
N GLU A 95 0.84 5.04 -8.16
CA GLU A 95 1.76 5.42 -7.08
C GLU A 95 1.07 5.46 -5.71
N SER A 96 -0.11 6.07 -5.64
CA SER A 96 -0.90 6.12 -4.40
C SER A 96 -1.35 4.73 -3.95
N THR A 97 -1.66 3.85 -4.90
CA THR A 97 -2.06 2.46 -4.63
C THR A 97 -0.87 1.63 -4.13
N ASN A 98 0.29 1.78 -4.75
CA ASN A 98 1.54 1.14 -4.33
C ASN A 98 1.98 1.60 -2.93
N TYR A 99 1.78 2.88 -2.60
CA TYR A 99 2.09 3.39 -1.26
C TYR A 99 1.31 2.63 -0.17
N LEU A 100 0.03 2.31 -0.43
CA LEU A 100 -0.80 1.55 0.51
C LEU A 100 -0.28 0.13 0.75
N GLN A 101 0.22 -0.54 -0.30
CA GLN A 101 0.77 -1.90 -0.20
C GLN A 101 2.13 -1.95 0.51
N ASN A 102 2.96 -0.91 0.30
CA ASN A 102 4.28 -0.83 0.90
C ASN A 102 4.26 -0.45 2.38
N PHE A 103 3.16 0.09 2.90
CA PHE A 103 3.05 0.54 4.28
C PHE A 103 3.14 -0.62 5.29
N ILE A 104 2.46 -1.74 5.03
CA ILE A 104 2.69 -3.06 5.64
C ILE A 104 2.33 -4.14 4.61
N THR A 105 3.27 -5.02 4.29
CA THR A 105 3.06 -6.09 3.32
C THR A 105 2.35 -7.29 3.95
N THR A 106 1.62 -8.05 3.13
CA THR A 106 0.98 -9.31 3.55
C THR A 106 2.00 -10.30 4.14
N ASP A 107 3.21 -10.37 3.60
CA ASP A 107 4.22 -11.31 4.09
C ASP A 107 4.77 -10.90 5.46
N SER A 108 5.06 -9.61 5.66
CA SER A 108 5.41 -9.10 7.00
C SER A 108 4.27 -9.32 8.01
N ALA A 109 3.02 -9.14 7.59
CA ALA A 109 1.87 -9.40 8.44
C ALA A 109 1.73 -10.89 8.81
N LYS A 110 1.95 -11.82 7.87
CA LYS A 110 1.94 -13.27 8.14
C LYS A 110 3.05 -13.67 9.12
N ILE A 111 4.25 -13.12 8.95
CA ILE A 111 5.38 -13.34 9.87
C ILE A 111 4.99 -12.87 11.27
N LEU A 112 4.45 -11.66 11.40
CA LEU A 112 3.99 -11.12 12.67
C LEU A 112 2.94 -12.00 13.36
N LYS A 113 1.97 -12.55 12.59
CA LYS A 113 0.98 -13.50 13.14
C LYS A 113 1.66 -14.77 13.67
N ALA A 114 2.62 -15.31 12.93
CA ALA A 114 3.35 -16.51 13.36
C ALA A 114 4.18 -16.24 14.63
N GLU A 115 4.84 -15.09 14.72
CA GLU A 115 5.61 -14.69 15.89
C GLU A 115 4.72 -14.48 17.12
N LEU A 116 3.53 -13.90 16.96
CA LEU A 116 2.54 -13.81 18.03
C LEU A 116 2.10 -15.20 18.52
N GLN A 117 1.89 -16.16 17.60
CA GLN A 117 1.58 -17.55 17.95
C GLN A 117 2.69 -18.23 18.74
N LEU A 118 3.97 -17.93 18.45
CA LEU A 118 5.11 -18.43 19.23
C LEU A 118 5.13 -17.89 20.67
N THR A 119 4.44 -16.79 20.96
CA THR A 119 4.24 -16.28 22.33
C THR A 119 3.05 -16.92 23.06
N GLY A 120 2.37 -17.88 22.43
CA GLY A 120 1.14 -18.51 22.94
C GLY A 120 -0.14 -17.71 22.66
N TYR A 121 -0.06 -16.58 21.96
CA TYR A 121 -1.22 -15.78 21.61
C TYR A 121 -1.83 -16.25 20.28
N ASN A 122 -3.11 -16.62 20.31
CA ASN A 122 -3.82 -17.06 19.11
C ASN A 122 -4.30 -15.86 18.29
N CYS A 123 -3.53 -15.49 17.26
CA CYS A 123 -3.91 -14.46 16.30
C CYS A 123 -4.68 -15.07 15.11
N VAL A 124 -6.01 -15.04 15.18
CA VAL A 124 -6.92 -15.51 14.11
C VAL A 124 -7.17 -14.42 13.09
#